data_AF-A0A9W8X458-F1
#
_entry.id   AF-A0A9W8X458-F1
#
_cell.length_a   1.000
_cell.length_b   1.000
_cell.length_c   1.000
_cell.angle_alpha   90.00
_cell.angle_beta   90.00
_cell.angle_gamma   90.00
#
_symmetry.space_group_name_H-M   'P 1'
#
loop_
_entity.id
_entity.type
_entity.pdbx_description
1 polymer ?
#
loop_
_entity_poly.entity_id
_entity_poly.type
_entity_poly.pdbx_seq_one_letter_code
_entity_poly.pdbx_strand_id
1 'polypeptide(L)'
;MADRTMIAGSDADSFDLAPDSPLNREKTRAAHASWVLELEQKPEFRLVHVFSQSREVTLEDAIHQLVDLTHKAALEEEIGNHCWVTACCFLELAARTAPEHQSRLIELLLALRSVVLTDSSTDAPLAFEDGEGVIWQDLPTFGYTIADEMGSFDGQEQDYTQEEARKWENLTAFLAQIDANTSDSPSPLDFSQSWALTAFTWALEGDGSAGGPSELAVRLACIWIVYDADKLWSKILDSQAEQSTLERWNHWRQGLLECQSHFGSGTTPKLIAHALDNMQRAQANAS
;
A
#
# COMPACT_ATOMS: atom_id res chain seq x y z
N MET A 1 34.22 -55.95 -17.29
CA MET A 1 35.27 -55.06 -16.74
C MET A 1 34.65 -53.68 -16.68
N ALA A 2 34.46 -53.18 -15.46
CA ALA A 2 33.67 -52.01 -15.16
C ALA A 2 34.39 -50.74 -15.62
N ASP A 3 33.72 -49.96 -16.47
CA ASP A 3 34.09 -48.59 -16.77
C ASP A 3 33.28 -47.68 -15.84
N ARG A 4 33.99 -46.98 -14.97
CA ARG A 4 33.45 -46.18 -13.87
C ARG A 4 33.45 -44.74 -14.33
N THR A 5 32.41 -44.35 -15.06
CA THR A 5 32.20 -42.95 -15.44
C THR A 5 31.84 -42.16 -14.19
N MET A 6 32.78 -41.33 -13.73
CA MET A 6 32.51 -40.32 -12.71
C MET A 6 31.56 -39.28 -13.31
N ILE A 7 30.31 -39.29 -12.88
CA ILE A 7 29.42 -38.14 -13.00
C ILE A 7 29.80 -37.22 -11.86
N ALA A 8 30.57 -36.17 -12.17
CA ALA A 8 30.73 -35.03 -11.29
C ALA A 8 29.38 -34.29 -11.27
N GLY A 9 28.57 -34.56 -10.24
CA GLY A 9 27.43 -33.71 -9.92
C GLY A 9 27.94 -32.34 -9.49
N SER A 10 27.66 -31.31 -10.28
CA SER A 10 27.85 -29.92 -9.89
C SER A 10 26.66 -29.48 -9.03
N ASP A 11 26.56 -30.03 -7.82
CA ASP A 11 25.68 -29.51 -6.77
C ASP A 11 26.40 -28.38 -6.03
N ALA A 12 26.79 -27.33 -6.75
CA ALA A 12 27.59 -26.22 -6.21
C ALA A 12 26.89 -24.85 -6.20
N ASP A 13 25.62 -24.77 -6.57
CA ASP A 13 24.91 -23.47 -6.67
C ASP A 13 23.67 -23.33 -5.76
N SER A 14 23.32 -24.34 -4.96
CA SER A 14 22.26 -24.20 -3.95
C SER A 14 22.85 -23.83 -2.59
N PHE A 15 23.50 -22.67 -2.51
CA PHE A 15 23.69 -22.01 -1.22
C PHE A 15 22.32 -21.47 -0.81
N ASP A 16 21.58 -22.24 0.00
CA ASP A 16 20.41 -21.74 0.73
C ASP A 16 20.88 -20.67 1.72
N LEU A 17 21.05 -19.46 1.20
CA LEU A 17 21.31 -18.28 2.00
C LEU A 17 20.09 -18.05 2.89
N ALA A 18 20.32 -17.75 4.17
CA ALA A 18 19.25 -17.36 5.07
C ALA A 18 18.39 -16.26 4.42
N PRO A 19 17.05 -16.28 4.58
CA PRO A 19 16.14 -15.33 3.93
C PRO A 19 16.62 -13.88 4.05
N ASP A 20 17.19 -13.54 5.20
CA ASP A 20 17.64 -12.18 5.55
C ASP A 20 19.12 -11.88 5.24
N SER A 21 19.81 -12.75 4.49
CA SER A 21 21.19 -12.51 4.07
C SER A 21 21.27 -11.22 3.22
N PRO A 22 22.30 -10.36 3.41
CA PRO A 22 22.51 -9.17 2.57
C PRO A 22 22.52 -9.47 1.07
N LEU A 23 23.04 -10.64 0.69
CA LEU A 23 23.05 -11.10 -0.70
C LEU A 23 21.66 -11.45 -1.25
N ASN A 24 20.74 -11.92 -0.40
CA ASN A 24 19.34 -12.12 -0.81
C ASN A 24 18.62 -10.77 -0.94
N ARG A 25 18.89 -9.81 -0.06
CA ARG A 25 18.32 -8.46 -0.13
C ARG A 25 18.74 -7.71 -1.40
N GLU A 26 20.03 -7.75 -1.76
CA GLU A 26 20.50 -7.16 -3.00
C GLU A 26 19.87 -7.80 -4.24
N LYS A 27 19.70 -9.13 -4.24
CA LYS A 27 18.98 -9.84 -5.31
C LYS A 27 17.52 -9.38 -5.40
N THR A 28 16.83 -9.26 -4.27
CA THR A 28 15.45 -8.75 -4.23
C THR A 28 15.35 -7.32 -4.77
N ARG A 29 16.27 -6.43 -4.37
CA ARG A 29 16.35 -5.06 -4.90
C ARG A 29 16.58 -5.03 -6.41
N ALA A 30 17.51 -5.85 -6.91
CA ALA A 30 17.78 -5.95 -8.34
C ALA A 30 16.59 -6.51 -9.12
N ALA A 31 15.91 -7.52 -8.58
CA ALA A 31 14.69 -8.08 -9.18
C ALA A 31 13.56 -7.04 -9.22
N HIS A 32 13.33 -6.32 -8.13
CA HIS A 32 12.35 -5.22 -8.08
C HIS A 32 12.68 -4.13 -9.11
N ALA A 33 13.95 -3.71 -9.21
CA ALA A 33 14.36 -2.72 -10.19
C ALA A 33 14.14 -3.19 -11.64
N SER A 34 14.39 -4.47 -11.93
CA SER A 34 14.11 -5.05 -13.26
C SER A 34 12.62 -5.08 -13.56
N TRP A 35 11.80 -5.51 -12.61
CA TRP A 35 10.35 -5.55 -12.75
C TRP A 35 9.75 -4.15 -12.96
N VAL A 36 10.26 -3.16 -12.22
CA VAL A 36 9.91 -1.75 -12.40
C VAL A 36 10.14 -1.28 -13.84
N LEU A 37 11.27 -1.64 -14.45
CA LEU A 37 11.56 -1.24 -15.83
C LEU A 37 10.56 -1.84 -16.82
N GLU A 38 10.07 -3.05 -16.55
CA GLU A 38 9.00 -3.68 -17.35
C GLU A 38 7.65 -3.00 -17.14
N LEU A 39 7.33 -2.65 -15.88
CA LEU A 39 6.09 -1.94 -15.53
C LEU A 39 6.03 -0.57 -16.22
N GLU A 40 7.14 0.16 -16.30
CA GLU A 40 7.23 1.46 -16.99
C GLU A 40 6.94 1.38 -18.50
N GLN A 41 7.04 0.20 -19.11
CA GLN A 41 6.67 -0.01 -20.51
C GLN A 41 5.18 -0.22 -20.72
N LYS A 42 4.42 -0.49 -19.65
CA LYS A 42 2.98 -0.76 -19.72
C LYS A 42 2.19 0.51 -20.06
N PRO A 43 1.15 0.42 -20.91
CA PRO A 43 0.33 1.57 -21.26
C PRO A 43 -0.35 2.18 -20.03
N GLU A 44 -0.77 1.36 -19.07
CA GLU A 44 -1.35 1.77 -17.79
C GLU A 44 -0.39 2.68 -17.01
N PHE A 45 0.87 2.25 -16.86
CA PHE A 45 1.87 3.03 -16.14
C PHE A 45 2.07 4.39 -16.77
N ARG A 46 2.27 4.43 -18.10
CA ARG A 46 2.52 5.68 -18.83
C ARG A 46 1.34 6.65 -18.71
N LEU A 47 0.12 6.15 -18.82
CA LEU A 47 -1.10 6.93 -18.67
C LEU A 47 -1.18 7.55 -17.26
N VAL A 48 -1.11 6.71 -16.21
CA VAL A 48 -1.25 7.16 -14.81
C VAL A 48 -0.09 8.08 -14.43
N HIS A 49 1.13 7.80 -14.91
CA HIS A 49 2.30 8.65 -14.71
C HIS A 49 2.11 10.03 -15.36
N VAL A 50 1.73 10.10 -16.64
CA VAL A 50 1.51 11.39 -17.32
C VAL A 50 0.40 12.18 -16.65
N PHE A 51 -0.70 11.52 -16.27
CA PHE A 51 -1.80 12.17 -15.56
C PHE A 51 -1.37 12.72 -14.20
N SER A 52 -0.55 11.98 -13.44
CA SER A 52 -0.10 12.43 -12.11
C SER A 52 0.86 13.63 -12.19
N GLN A 53 1.67 13.73 -13.26
CA GLN A 53 2.66 14.79 -13.43
C GLN A 53 2.11 16.03 -14.17
N SER A 54 1.18 15.86 -15.12
CA SER A 54 0.69 16.93 -15.97
C SER A 54 -0.70 17.40 -15.58
N ARG A 55 -0.89 18.73 -15.51
CA ARG A 55 -2.21 19.35 -15.36
C ARG A 55 -2.97 19.50 -16.68
N GLU A 56 -2.34 19.21 -17.81
CA GLU A 56 -2.97 19.29 -19.13
C GLU A 56 -3.90 18.11 -19.39
N VAL A 57 -3.59 16.95 -18.81
CA VAL A 57 -4.48 15.78 -18.89
C VAL A 57 -5.56 15.91 -17.83
N THR A 58 -6.81 15.96 -18.29
CA THR A 58 -7.97 16.03 -17.40
C THR A 58 -8.24 14.68 -16.75
N LEU A 59 -8.97 14.68 -15.63
CA LEU A 59 -9.42 13.46 -14.97
C LEU A 59 -10.30 12.61 -15.91
N GLU A 60 -11.19 13.26 -16.65
CA GLU A 60 -12.07 12.62 -17.63
C GLU A 60 -11.28 11.95 -18.75
N ASP A 61 -10.26 12.61 -19.30
CA ASP A 61 -9.40 12.03 -20.34
C ASP A 61 -8.62 10.81 -19.83
N ALA A 62 -8.13 10.86 -18.59
CA ALA A 62 -7.42 9.74 -17.98
C ALA A 62 -8.34 8.54 -17.73
N ILE A 63 -9.56 8.80 -17.25
CA ILE A 63 -10.60 7.77 -17.07
C ILE A 63 -10.95 7.15 -18.42
N HIS A 64 -11.27 7.95 -19.43
CA HIS A 64 -11.62 7.43 -20.75
C HIS A 64 -10.51 6.55 -21.34
N GLN A 65 -9.25 6.96 -21.23
CA GLN A 65 -8.14 6.15 -21.72
C GLN A 65 -7.95 4.85 -20.92
N LEU A 66 -8.15 4.86 -19.60
CA LEU A 66 -8.11 3.62 -18.80
C LEU A 66 -9.25 2.68 -19.20
N VAL A 67 -10.46 3.22 -19.38
CA VAL A 67 -11.64 2.48 -19.84
C VAL A 67 -11.40 1.84 -21.21
N ASP A 68 -10.79 2.57 -22.15
CA ASP A 68 -10.43 2.05 -23.47
C ASP A 68 -9.44 0.87 -23.35
N LEU A 69 -8.44 0.99 -22.47
CA LEU A 69 -7.51 -0.10 -22.16
C LEU A 69 -8.24 -1.30 -21.54
N THR A 70 -9.21 -1.07 -20.66
CA THR A 70 -10.01 -2.14 -20.04
C THR A 70 -10.84 -2.89 -21.06
N HIS A 71 -11.55 -2.18 -21.94
CA HIS A 71 -12.33 -2.81 -23.00
C HIS A 71 -11.43 -3.61 -23.95
N LYS A 72 -10.26 -3.07 -24.30
CA LYS A 72 -9.29 -3.80 -25.10
C LYS A 72 -8.83 -5.08 -24.41
N ALA A 73 -8.45 -5.01 -23.14
CA ALA A 73 -8.03 -6.17 -22.37
C ALA A 73 -9.15 -7.23 -22.25
N ALA A 74 -10.39 -6.81 -22.06
CA ALA A 74 -11.54 -7.70 -22.03
C ALA A 74 -11.74 -8.44 -23.37
N LEU A 75 -11.57 -7.76 -24.51
CA LEU A 75 -11.63 -8.37 -25.84
C LEU A 75 -10.47 -9.34 -26.12
N GLU A 76 -9.32 -9.11 -25.49
CA GLU A 76 -8.11 -9.93 -25.61
C GLU A 76 -8.05 -11.06 -24.56
N GLU A 77 -9.09 -11.23 -23.73
CA GLU A 77 -9.13 -12.20 -22.62
C GLU A 77 -8.02 -12.01 -21.57
N GLU A 78 -7.56 -10.76 -21.38
CA GLU A 78 -6.44 -10.36 -20.50
C GLU A 78 -6.88 -9.46 -19.34
N ILE A 79 -8.17 -9.50 -18.98
CA ILE A 79 -8.75 -8.56 -18.00
C ILE A 79 -8.11 -8.67 -16.61
N GLY A 80 -7.79 -9.89 -16.15
CA GLY A 80 -7.12 -10.14 -14.89
C GLY A 80 -5.75 -9.47 -14.83
N ASN A 81 -4.93 -9.72 -15.86
CA ASN A 81 -3.61 -9.15 -16.02
C ASN A 81 -3.65 -7.61 -16.12
N HIS A 82 -4.59 -7.06 -16.88
CA HIS A 82 -4.78 -5.60 -16.96
C HIS A 82 -5.12 -4.97 -15.60
N CYS A 83 -6.04 -5.58 -14.85
CA CYS A 83 -6.40 -5.10 -13.51
C CYS A 83 -5.22 -5.18 -12.55
N TRP A 84 -4.47 -6.29 -12.57
CA TRP A 84 -3.29 -6.47 -11.74
C TRP A 84 -2.19 -5.46 -12.08
N VAL A 85 -1.84 -5.31 -13.37
CA VAL A 85 -0.87 -4.31 -13.85
C VAL A 85 -1.30 -2.91 -13.44
N THR A 86 -2.58 -2.58 -13.58
CA THR A 86 -3.11 -1.26 -13.15
C THR A 86 -2.89 -1.04 -11.67
N ALA A 87 -3.20 -2.01 -10.81
CA ALA A 87 -2.94 -1.92 -9.36
C ALA A 87 -1.45 -1.69 -9.07
N CYS A 88 -0.55 -2.48 -9.67
CA CYS A 88 0.89 -2.29 -9.54
C CYS A 88 1.35 -0.88 -9.96
N CYS A 89 0.78 -0.34 -11.05
CA CYS A 89 1.12 1.02 -11.51
C CYS A 89 0.75 2.08 -10.47
N PHE A 90 -0.43 1.99 -9.85
CA PHE A 90 -0.84 2.92 -8.80
C PHE A 90 0.09 2.85 -7.60
N LEU A 91 0.42 1.64 -7.12
CA LEU A 91 1.28 1.47 -5.95
C LEU A 91 2.71 1.93 -6.21
N GLU A 92 3.28 1.61 -7.39
CA GLU A 92 4.64 2.05 -7.74
C GLU A 92 4.72 3.57 -7.93
N LEU A 93 3.71 4.18 -8.55
CA LEU A 93 3.66 5.65 -8.68
C LEU A 93 3.43 6.33 -7.34
N ALA A 94 2.60 5.76 -6.46
CA ALA A 94 2.43 6.24 -5.10
C ALA A 94 3.74 6.19 -4.31
N ALA A 95 4.45 5.06 -4.37
CA ALA A 95 5.77 4.85 -3.76
C ALA A 95 6.81 5.92 -4.17
N ARG A 96 6.72 6.45 -5.40
CA ARG A 96 7.63 7.47 -5.93
C ARG A 96 7.17 8.91 -5.69
N THR A 97 5.92 9.10 -5.32
CA THR A 97 5.31 10.43 -5.21
C THR A 97 5.23 10.84 -3.75
N ALA A 98 5.81 11.99 -3.42
CA ALA A 98 5.71 12.54 -2.06
C ALA A 98 4.24 12.73 -1.66
N PRO A 99 3.86 12.53 -0.38
CA PRO A 99 2.46 12.51 0.06
C PRO A 99 1.65 13.73 -0.38
N GLU A 100 2.26 14.92 -0.35
CA GLU A 100 1.62 16.20 -0.70
C GLU A 100 1.29 16.33 -2.19
N HIS A 101 1.76 15.40 -3.01
CA HIS A 101 1.59 15.37 -4.47
C HIS A 101 0.76 14.17 -4.95
N GLN A 102 0.29 13.32 -4.05
CA GLN A 102 -0.49 12.12 -4.39
C GLN A 102 -1.96 12.38 -4.71
N SER A 103 -2.48 13.59 -4.43
CA SER A 103 -3.90 13.94 -4.59
C SER A 103 -4.49 13.55 -5.95
N ARG A 104 -3.75 13.72 -7.05
CA ARG A 104 -4.22 13.33 -8.39
C ARG A 104 -4.36 11.82 -8.53
N LEU A 105 -3.39 11.04 -8.05
CA LEU A 105 -3.47 9.57 -8.08
C LEU A 105 -4.69 9.08 -7.30
N ILE A 106 -4.94 9.67 -6.13
CA ILE A 106 -6.09 9.35 -5.28
C ILE A 106 -7.40 9.71 -6.01
N GLU A 107 -7.49 10.92 -6.57
CA GLU A 107 -8.65 11.39 -7.33
C GLU A 107 -8.98 10.45 -8.49
N LEU A 108 -7.98 10.02 -9.26
CA LEU A 108 -8.17 9.08 -10.37
C LEU A 108 -8.69 7.73 -9.89
N LEU A 109 -8.09 7.15 -8.84
CA LEU A 109 -8.53 5.85 -8.32
C LEU A 109 -9.98 5.91 -7.80
N LEU A 110 -10.32 6.94 -7.03
CA LEU A 110 -11.67 7.10 -6.49
C LEU A 110 -12.71 7.37 -7.58
N ALA A 111 -12.36 8.18 -8.59
CA ALA A 111 -13.24 8.43 -9.72
C ALA A 111 -13.45 7.18 -10.58
N LEU A 112 -12.40 6.36 -10.75
CA LEU A 112 -12.49 5.09 -11.49
C LEU A 112 -13.51 4.14 -10.86
N ARG A 113 -13.62 4.11 -9.52
CA ARG A 113 -14.64 3.31 -8.81
C ARG A 113 -16.10 3.71 -9.12
N SER A 114 -16.31 4.91 -9.62
CA SER A 114 -17.64 5.39 -10.01
C SER A 114 -17.99 5.03 -11.47
N VAL A 115 -17.06 4.43 -12.22
CA VAL A 115 -17.26 4.03 -13.60
C VAL A 115 -17.88 2.64 -13.64
N VAL A 116 -19.02 2.51 -14.32
CA VAL A 116 -19.64 1.22 -14.61
C VAL A 116 -19.37 0.89 -16.07
N LEU A 117 -18.51 -0.10 -16.29
CA LEU A 117 -18.26 -0.64 -17.62
C LEU A 117 -19.32 -1.68 -17.97
N THR A 118 -19.72 -1.74 -19.23
CA THR A 118 -20.68 -2.74 -19.72
C THR A 118 -20.00 -3.71 -20.65
N ASP A 119 -20.27 -5.00 -20.48
CA ASP A 119 -19.88 -6.03 -21.43
C ASP A 119 -20.69 -5.89 -22.73
N SER A 120 -19.98 -5.69 -23.84
CA SER A 120 -20.57 -5.50 -25.17
C SER A 120 -21.44 -6.66 -25.67
N SER A 121 -21.29 -7.86 -25.10
CA SER A 121 -22.01 -9.07 -25.50
C SER A 121 -23.29 -9.30 -24.68
N THR A 122 -23.31 -8.86 -23.42
CA THR A 122 -24.40 -9.13 -22.46
C THR A 122 -25.16 -7.89 -22.00
N ASP A 123 -24.63 -6.70 -22.23
CA ASP A 123 -25.12 -5.41 -21.70
C ASP A 123 -25.17 -5.36 -20.15
N ALA A 124 -24.54 -6.33 -19.49
CA ALA A 124 -24.38 -6.38 -18.05
C ALA A 124 -23.11 -5.62 -17.61
N PRO A 125 -22.99 -5.22 -16.32
CA PRO A 125 -21.73 -4.72 -15.80
C PRO A 125 -20.59 -5.68 -16.09
N LEU A 126 -19.46 -5.16 -16.58
CA LEU A 126 -18.27 -5.93 -16.90
C LEU A 126 -17.73 -6.52 -15.59
N ALA A 127 -17.84 -7.84 -15.47
CA ALA A 127 -17.38 -8.57 -14.30
C ALA A 127 -15.90 -8.94 -14.43
N PHE A 128 -15.24 -9.04 -13.28
CA PHE A 128 -13.98 -9.74 -13.15
C PHE A 128 -14.18 -11.24 -13.36
N GLU A 129 -13.08 -11.94 -13.66
CA GLU A 129 -13.01 -13.38 -13.87
C GLU A 129 -13.97 -14.15 -12.94
N ASP A 130 -14.71 -15.11 -13.49
CA ASP A 130 -15.70 -15.94 -12.80
C ASP A 130 -16.82 -15.20 -12.02
N GLY A 131 -16.96 -13.88 -12.21
CA GLY A 131 -18.00 -13.07 -11.58
C GLY A 131 -17.65 -12.57 -10.18
N GLU A 132 -16.36 -12.58 -9.79
CA GLU A 132 -15.91 -12.21 -8.43
C GLU A 132 -15.92 -10.70 -8.12
N GLY A 133 -16.56 -9.89 -8.95
CA GLY A 133 -16.74 -8.46 -8.72
C GLY A 133 -16.98 -7.70 -10.02
N VAL A 134 -17.39 -6.44 -9.91
CA VAL A 134 -17.50 -5.50 -11.02
C VAL A 134 -16.18 -4.76 -11.17
N ILE A 135 -15.64 -4.76 -12.39
CA ILE A 135 -14.38 -4.08 -12.71
C ILE A 135 -14.47 -2.61 -12.28
N TRP A 136 -13.39 -2.12 -11.69
CA TRP A 136 -13.23 -0.77 -11.12
C TRP A 136 -14.07 -0.45 -9.88
N GLN A 137 -15.33 -0.86 -9.80
CA GLN A 137 -16.14 -0.65 -8.60
C GLN A 137 -15.58 -1.40 -7.39
N ASP A 138 -15.26 -2.68 -7.59
CA ASP A 138 -14.82 -3.61 -6.54
C ASP A 138 -13.29 -3.75 -6.46
N LEU A 139 -12.56 -3.21 -7.45
CA LEU A 139 -11.09 -3.23 -7.52
C LEU A 139 -10.48 -4.62 -7.22
N PRO A 140 -10.88 -5.66 -7.97
CA PRO A 140 -10.66 -7.07 -7.61
C PRO A 140 -9.19 -7.46 -7.38
N THR A 141 -8.26 -6.77 -8.04
CA THR A 141 -6.83 -7.05 -7.93
C THR A 141 -6.09 -6.18 -6.90
N PHE A 142 -6.69 -5.07 -6.46
CA PHE A 142 -6.01 -4.13 -5.55
C PHE A 142 -5.78 -4.75 -4.19
N GLY A 143 -6.73 -5.52 -3.66
CA GLY A 143 -6.64 -6.09 -2.31
C GLY A 143 -5.39 -6.94 -2.10
N TYR A 144 -5.17 -7.96 -2.93
CA TYR A 144 -3.98 -8.81 -2.81
C TYR A 144 -2.70 -8.09 -3.25
N THR A 145 -2.76 -7.20 -4.25
CA THR A 145 -1.57 -6.44 -4.69
C THR A 145 -1.08 -5.51 -3.57
N ILE A 146 -1.99 -4.83 -2.88
CA ILE A 146 -1.67 -4.03 -1.69
C ILE A 146 -1.14 -4.93 -0.57
N ALA A 147 -1.72 -6.12 -0.38
CA ALA A 147 -1.26 -7.03 0.65
C ALA A 147 0.15 -7.57 0.41
N ASP A 148 0.48 -7.91 -0.83
CA ASP A 148 1.82 -8.35 -1.21
C ASP A 148 2.83 -7.21 -1.04
N GLU A 149 2.48 -5.99 -1.50
CA GLU A 149 3.35 -4.83 -1.30
C GLU A 149 3.51 -4.53 0.19
N MET A 150 2.44 -4.24 0.94
CA MET A 150 2.51 -3.86 2.37
C MET A 150 3.06 -4.98 3.27
N GLY A 151 2.81 -6.24 2.92
CA GLY A 151 3.32 -7.40 3.63
C GLY A 151 4.81 -7.66 3.41
N SER A 152 5.45 -7.01 2.44
CA SER A 152 6.90 -7.11 2.23
C SER A 152 7.72 -6.28 3.22
N PHE A 153 7.08 -5.44 4.04
CA PHE A 153 7.73 -4.74 5.16
C PHE A 153 7.65 -5.56 6.45
N ASP A 154 8.80 -5.72 7.12
CA ASP A 154 8.86 -6.20 8.51
C ASP A 154 8.95 -5.01 9.46
N GLY A 155 7.99 -4.88 10.39
CA GLY A 155 7.98 -3.84 11.41
C GLY A 155 9.22 -3.81 12.33
N GLN A 156 9.97 -4.91 12.38
CA GLN A 156 11.24 -5.03 13.12
C GLN A 156 12.47 -4.73 12.27
N GLU A 157 12.33 -4.50 10.95
CA GLU A 157 13.45 -4.23 10.06
C GLU A 157 14.21 -2.97 10.47
N GLN A 158 15.53 -3.10 10.61
CA GLN A 158 16.44 -2.01 10.97
C GLN A 158 17.44 -1.70 9.85
N ASP A 159 17.63 -2.63 8.91
CA ASP A 159 18.56 -2.51 7.79
C ASP A 159 17.79 -2.24 6.49
N TYR A 160 17.38 -0.99 6.36
CA TYR A 160 16.76 -0.44 5.16
C TYR A 160 17.55 0.76 4.65
N THR A 161 17.49 0.97 3.34
CA THR A 161 18.01 2.16 2.69
C THR A 161 17.06 3.35 2.88
N GLN A 162 17.57 4.57 2.68
CA GLN A 162 16.72 5.76 2.70
C GLN A 162 15.65 5.74 1.60
N GLU A 163 15.94 5.09 0.47
CA GLU A 163 14.99 4.95 -0.64
C GLU A 163 13.84 4.00 -0.27
N GLU A 164 14.14 2.87 0.38
CA GLU A 164 13.13 1.94 0.90
C GLU A 164 12.26 2.62 1.96
N ALA A 165 12.85 3.35 2.92
CA ALA A 165 12.08 4.09 3.91
C ALA A 165 11.12 5.11 3.25
N ARG A 166 11.58 5.83 2.23
CA ARG A 166 10.72 6.77 1.47
C ARG A 166 9.63 6.04 0.70
N LYS A 167 9.93 4.90 0.05
CA LYS A 167 8.94 4.06 -0.64
C LYS A 167 7.79 3.73 0.33
N TRP A 168 8.14 3.24 1.53
CA TRP A 168 7.17 2.83 2.54
C TRP A 168 6.36 3.99 3.10
N GLU A 169 7.00 5.11 3.41
CA GLU A 169 6.30 6.32 3.89
C GLU A 169 5.32 6.85 2.85
N ASN A 170 5.73 6.94 1.59
CA ASN A 170 4.88 7.41 0.50
C ASN A 170 3.70 6.46 0.27
N LEU A 171 3.94 5.14 0.24
CA LEU A 171 2.88 4.15 0.05
C LEU A 171 1.89 4.16 1.21
N THR A 172 2.38 4.23 2.45
CA THR A 172 1.54 4.32 3.65
C THR A 172 0.68 5.58 3.62
N ALA A 173 1.25 6.72 3.22
CA ALA A 173 0.50 7.97 3.09
C ALA A 173 -0.57 7.89 1.99
N PHE A 174 -0.29 7.21 0.89
CA PHE A 174 -1.25 7.01 -0.19
C PHE A 174 -2.45 6.21 0.28
N LEU A 175 -2.21 5.08 0.96
CA LEU A 175 -3.27 4.23 1.50
C LEU A 175 -4.08 4.93 2.59
N ALA A 176 -3.42 5.66 3.50
CA ALA A 176 -4.09 6.44 4.54
C ALA A 176 -4.98 7.54 3.95
N GLN A 177 -4.52 8.24 2.92
CA GLN A 177 -5.33 9.24 2.25
C GLN A 177 -6.50 8.62 1.46
N ILE A 178 -6.31 7.47 0.82
CA ILE A 178 -7.41 6.73 0.19
C ILE A 178 -8.47 6.35 1.23
N ASP A 179 -8.02 5.80 2.36
CA ASP A 179 -8.91 5.36 3.44
C ASP A 179 -9.76 6.53 3.95
N ALA A 180 -9.11 7.66 4.24
CA ALA A 180 -9.76 8.88 4.71
C ALA A 180 -10.81 9.44 3.76
N ASN A 181 -10.67 9.21 2.45
CA ASN A 181 -11.59 9.69 1.42
C ASN A 181 -12.64 8.65 1.02
N THR A 182 -12.66 7.49 1.69
CA THR A 182 -13.57 6.38 1.40
C THR A 182 -14.57 6.21 2.55
N SER A 183 -15.85 6.36 2.25
CA SER A 183 -16.95 6.29 3.25
C SER A 183 -17.92 5.14 3.04
N ASP A 184 -17.82 4.41 1.92
CA ASP A 184 -18.62 3.22 1.68
C ASP A 184 -18.23 2.08 2.64
N SER A 185 -19.22 1.27 3.03
CA SER A 185 -19.03 0.14 3.95
C SER A 185 -19.92 -1.03 3.52
N PRO A 186 -19.36 -2.21 3.20
CA PRO A 186 -17.92 -2.49 3.11
C PRO A 186 -17.29 -1.79 1.89
N SER A 187 -16.05 -1.33 2.02
CA SER A 187 -15.26 -0.82 0.89
C SER A 187 -14.03 -1.69 0.67
N PRO A 188 -13.67 -2.00 -0.60
CA PRO A 188 -12.37 -2.61 -0.91
C PRO A 188 -11.17 -1.71 -0.57
N LEU A 189 -11.44 -0.42 -0.26
CA LEU A 189 -10.44 0.58 0.12
C LEU A 189 -10.53 0.97 1.61
N ASP A 190 -11.22 0.18 2.45
CA ASP A 190 -11.19 0.38 3.92
C ASP A 190 -9.99 -0.36 4.54
N PHE A 191 -8.95 0.41 4.86
CA PHE A 191 -7.68 -0.05 5.42
C PHE A 191 -7.55 0.24 6.92
N SER A 192 -8.51 0.97 7.51
CA SER A 192 -8.52 1.35 8.93
C SER A 192 -8.49 0.15 9.88
N GLN A 193 -9.01 -1.00 9.45
CA GLN A 193 -9.08 -2.25 10.23
C GLN A 193 -8.05 -3.31 9.79
N SER A 194 -7.19 -3.00 8.82
CA SER A 194 -6.15 -3.91 8.35
C SER A 194 -4.77 -3.27 8.49
N TRP A 195 -4.31 -2.54 7.49
CA TRP A 195 -2.96 -2.00 7.42
C TRP A 195 -2.67 -0.91 8.46
N ALA A 196 -3.66 -0.10 8.84
CA ALA A 196 -3.50 0.85 9.94
C ALA A 196 -3.25 0.13 11.27
N LEU A 197 -4.04 -0.91 11.59
CA LEU A 197 -3.87 -1.70 12.80
C LEU A 197 -2.55 -2.47 12.81
N THR A 198 -2.13 -3.03 11.67
CA THR A 198 -0.83 -3.69 11.54
C THR A 198 0.30 -2.70 11.84
N ALA A 199 0.26 -1.47 11.30
CA ALA A 199 1.25 -0.44 11.57
C ALA A 199 1.31 -0.05 13.07
N PHE A 200 0.14 0.11 13.72
CA PHE A 200 0.09 0.37 15.16
C PHE A 200 0.60 -0.80 15.99
N THR A 201 0.33 -2.03 15.56
CA THR A 201 0.78 -3.23 16.25
C THR A 201 2.30 -3.31 16.24
N TRP A 202 2.91 -3.14 15.06
CA TRP A 202 4.37 -3.11 14.91
C TRP A 202 5.03 -1.98 15.71
N ALA A 203 4.44 -0.79 15.70
CA ALA A 203 5.04 0.39 16.31
C ALA A 203 4.82 0.51 17.82
N LEU A 204 3.64 0.11 18.33
CA LEU A 204 3.13 0.56 19.64
C LEU A 204 2.66 -0.57 20.56
N GLU A 205 2.41 -1.76 20.02
CA GLU A 205 1.93 -2.89 20.81
C GLU A 205 3.01 -3.94 21.00
N GLY A 206 3.90 -4.08 20.01
CA GLY A 206 5.01 -5.01 20.04
C GLY A 206 4.56 -6.48 20.08
N ASP A 207 5.51 -7.38 19.89
CA ASP A 207 5.32 -8.83 20.07
C ASP A 207 5.98 -9.34 21.37
N GLY A 208 6.55 -8.43 22.17
CA GLY A 208 7.34 -8.76 23.36
C GLY A 208 8.81 -9.10 23.08
N SER A 209 9.31 -8.90 21.85
CA SER A 209 10.73 -9.04 21.52
C SER A 209 11.57 -7.91 22.14
N ALA A 210 12.84 -8.22 22.43
CA ALA A 210 13.71 -7.38 23.26
C ALA A 210 14.25 -6.11 22.57
N GLY A 211 14.03 -5.95 21.27
CA GLY A 211 14.32 -4.73 20.52
C GLY A 211 13.01 -3.95 20.39
N GLY A 212 12.96 -2.71 20.89
CA GLY A 212 11.80 -1.84 20.68
C GLY A 212 11.49 -1.63 19.19
N PRO A 213 10.36 -0.97 18.86
CA PRO A 213 9.94 -0.79 17.48
C PRO A 213 11.00 -0.09 16.64
N SER A 214 11.10 -0.44 15.36
CA SER A 214 11.93 0.30 14.41
C SER A 214 11.46 1.75 14.27
N GLU A 215 12.40 2.67 14.02
CA GLU A 215 12.05 4.07 13.76
C GLU A 215 11.06 4.20 12.59
N LEU A 216 11.25 3.38 11.54
CA LEU A 216 10.37 3.36 10.38
C LEU A 216 8.95 2.90 10.76
N ALA A 217 8.78 1.82 11.53
CA ALA A 217 7.46 1.38 11.98
C ALA A 217 6.71 2.50 12.72
N VAL A 218 7.38 3.21 13.63
CA VAL A 218 6.79 4.35 14.34
C VAL A 218 6.39 5.47 13.39
N ARG A 219 7.21 5.76 12.38
CA ARG A 219 6.89 6.76 11.35
C ARG A 219 5.68 6.35 10.51
N LEU A 220 5.57 5.09 10.10
CA LEU A 220 4.41 4.59 9.34
C LEU A 220 3.11 4.68 10.16
N ALA A 221 3.15 4.31 11.44
CA ALA A 221 2.03 4.50 12.36
C ALA A 221 1.62 5.99 12.48
N CYS A 222 2.61 6.89 12.58
CA CYS A 222 2.31 8.33 12.60
C CYS A 222 1.67 8.82 11.29
N ILE A 223 2.09 8.30 10.13
CA ILE A 223 1.55 8.69 8.83
C ILE A 223 0.06 8.33 8.72
N TRP A 224 -0.35 7.13 9.18
CA TRP A 224 -1.76 6.76 9.27
C TRP A 224 -2.56 7.78 10.09
N ILE A 225 -2.07 8.14 11.27
CA ILE A 225 -2.74 9.14 12.13
C ILE A 225 -2.79 10.51 11.45
N VAL A 226 -1.70 10.95 10.82
CA VAL A 226 -1.64 12.28 10.19
C VAL A 226 -2.67 12.42 9.07
N TYR A 227 -2.87 11.39 8.25
CA TYR A 227 -3.75 11.46 7.09
C TYR A 227 -5.18 10.95 7.36
N ASP A 228 -5.37 10.09 8.36
CA ASP A 228 -6.62 9.35 8.54
C ASP A 228 -7.17 9.35 9.99
N ALA A 229 -6.67 10.22 10.87
CA ALA A 229 -7.11 10.26 12.27
C ALA A 229 -8.63 10.37 12.47
N ASP A 230 -9.33 11.10 11.62
CA ASP A 230 -10.79 11.30 11.77
C ASP A 230 -11.56 10.01 11.53
N LYS A 231 -11.19 9.24 10.49
CA LYS A 231 -11.84 7.95 10.20
C LYS A 231 -11.42 6.91 11.24
N LEU A 232 -10.14 6.82 11.59
CA LEU A 232 -9.66 5.96 12.68
C LEU A 232 -10.44 6.20 13.99
N TRP A 233 -10.62 7.48 14.36
CA TRP A 233 -11.39 7.83 15.54
C TRP A 233 -12.87 7.46 15.41
N SER A 234 -13.48 7.66 14.24
CA SER A 234 -14.86 7.24 14.01
C SER A 234 -15.06 5.73 14.21
N LYS A 235 -14.09 4.90 13.80
CA LYS A 235 -14.09 3.44 14.01
C LYS A 235 -13.91 3.07 15.48
N ILE A 236 -13.23 3.91 16.26
CA ILE A 236 -13.08 3.70 17.71
C ILE A 236 -14.38 3.94 18.47
N LEU A 237 -15.18 4.89 17.99
CA LEU A 237 -16.50 5.18 18.55
C LEU A 237 -17.56 4.15 18.12
N ASP A 238 -17.29 3.39 17.06
CA ASP A 238 -18.18 2.33 16.61
C ASP A 238 -18.19 1.17 17.63
N SER A 239 -19.30 1.07 18.37
CA SER A 239 -19.52 0.01 19.38
C SER A 239 -19.43 -1.43 18.86
N GLN A 240 -19.45 -1.63 17.54
CA GLN A 240 -19.29 -2.94 16.91
C GLN A 240 -17.83 -3.26 16.54
N ALA A 241 -16.91 -2.29 16.64
CA ALA A 241 -15.50 -2.50 16.33
C ALA A 241 -14.79 -3.18 17.52
N GLU A 242 -14.74 -4.51 17.52
CA GLU A 242 -14.02 -5.27 18.55
C GLU A 242 -12.52 -4.94 18.61
N GLN A 243 -11.95 -4.53 17.48
CA GLN A 243 -10.52 -4.31 17.32
C GLN A 243 -10.08 -2.87 17.59
N SER A 244 -10.96 -1.87 17.52
CA SER A 244 -10.60 -0.45 17.66
C SER A 244 -11.29 0.13 18.89
N THR A 245 -10.69 -0.04 20.07
CA THR A 245 -11.29 0.41 21.32
C THR A 245 -10.70 1.73 21.79
N LEU A 246 -11.45 2.47 22.62
CA LEU A 246 -10.93 3.67 23.29
C LEU A 246 -9.66 3.38 24.11
N GLU A 247 -9.57 2.17 24.68
CA GLU A 247 -8.38 1.70 25.38
C GLU A 247 -7.18 1.60 24.44
N ARG A 248 -7.32 0.95 23.27
CA ARG A 248 -6.24 0.88 22.28
C ARG A 248 -5.82 2.26 21.77
N TRP A 249 -6.76 3.16 21.51
CA TRP A 249 -6.42 4.53 21.10
C TRP A 249 -5.58 5.27 22.12
N ASN A 250 -5.94 5.17 23.41
CA ASN A 250 -5.16 5.77 24.49
C ASN A 250 -3.79 5.09 24.65
N HIS A 251 -3.74 3.77 24.47
CA HIS A 251 -2.48 3.01 24.43
C HIS A 251 -1.56 3.49 23.31
N TRP A 252 -2.07 3.66 22.09
CA TRP A 252 -1.30 4.19 20.96
C TRP A 252 -0.79 5.60 21.22
N ARG A 253 -1.66 6.48 21.76
CA ARG A 253 -1.26 7.84 22.14
C ARG A 253 -0.11 7.84 23.15
N GLN A 254 -0.19 6.97 24.16
CA GLN A 254 0.85 6.84 25.17
C GLN A 254 2.16 6.28 24.58
N GLY A 255 2.08 5.25 23.73
CA GLY A 255 3.24 4.70 23.03
C GLY A 255 3.95 5.72 22.15
N LEU A 256 3.21 6.61 21.48
CA LEU A 256 3.80 7.73 20.72
C LEU A 256 4.53 8.73 21.61
N LEU A 257 4.00 9.07 22.79
CA LEU A 257 4.69 9.94 23.75
C LEU A 257 6.00 9.30 24.26
N GLU A 258 6.00 7.99 24.49
CA GLU A 258 7.20 7.25 24.86
C GLU A 258 8.23 7.25 23.72
N CYS A 259 7.80 6.97 22.49
CA CYS A 259 8.66 7.03 21.30
C CYS A 259 9.25 8.42 21.09
N GLN A 260 8.50 9.49 21.38
CA GLN A 260 9.00 10.87 21.25
C GLN A 260 10.24 11.12 22.12
N SER A 261 10.30 10.50 23.30
CA SER A 261 11.46 10.58 24.19
C SER A 261 12.64 9.72 23.71
N HIS A 262 12.35 8.63 22.99
CA HIS A 262 13.34 7.69 22.48
C HIS A 262 14.08 8.23 21.24
N PHE A 263 13.35 8.77 20.27
CA PHE A 263 13.92 9.30 19.02
C PHE A 263 14.35 10.77 19.18
N GLY A 264 15.31 11.07 20.07
CA GLY A 264 15.63 12.45 20.46
C GLY A 264 16.18 13.41 19.37
N SER A 265 16.39 12.97 18.12
CA SER A 265 16.92 13.80 17.03
C SER A 265 16.31 13.44 15.67
N GLY A 266 16.15 14.42 14.77
CA GLY A 266 15.71 14.20 13.39
C GLY A 266 14.29 14.69 13.08
N THR A 267 13.64 14.08 12.08
CA THR A 267 12.29 14.45 11.64
C THR A 267 11.20 13.66 12.37
N THR A 268 11.53 12.51 12.94
CA THR A 268 10.58 11.61 13.62
C THR A 268 9.87 12.25 14.81
N PRO A 269 10.52 13.00 15.72
CA PRO A 269 9.82 13.72 16.80
C PRO A 269 8.78 14.71 16.31
N LYS A 270 9.04 15.37 15.17
CA LYS A 270 8.10 16.33 14.58
C LYS A 270 6.89 15.61 14.00
N LEU A 271 7.11 14.46 13.37
CA LEU A 271 6.05 13.61 12.85
C LEU A 271 5.19 13.04 13.98
N ILE A 272 5.80 12.57 15.07
CA ILE A 272 5.10 12.12 16.29
C ILE A 272 4.26 13.24 16.88
N ALA A 273 4.83 14.46 17.04
CA ALA A 273 4.08 15.60 17.54
C ALA A 273 2.87 15.92 16.64
N HIS A 274 3.05 15.90 15.32
CA HIS A 274 1.97 16.14 14.37
C HIS A 274 0.89 15.04 14.42
N ALA A 275 1.27 13.79 14.62
CA ALA A 275 0.33 12.69 14.83
C ALA A 275 -0.49 12.89 16.12
N LEU A 276 0.17 13.22 17.24
CA LEU A 276 -0.50 13.50 18.52
C LEU A 276 -1.49 14.67 18.42
N ASP A 277 -1.13 15.74 17.71
CA ASP A 277 -2.02 16.87 17.44
C ASP A 277 -3.25 16.42 16.63
N ASN A 278 -3.08 15.56 15.63
CA ASN A 278 -4.18 15.01 14.84
C ASN A 278 -5.07 14.05 15.66
N MET A 279 -4.51 13.24 16.55
CA MET A 279 -5.31 12.43 17.48
C MET A 279 -6.19 13.32 18.35
N GLN A 280 -5.61 14.38 18.93
CA GLN A 280 -6.35 15.32 19.76
C GLN A 280 -7.44 16.06 18.97
N ARG A 281 -7.14 16.47 17.73
CA ARG A 281 -8.11 17.11 16.82
C ARG A 281 -9.29 16.20 16.53
N ALA A 282 -9.05 14.94 16.14
CA ALA A 282 -10.10 13.98 15.83
C ALA A 282 -11.04 13.74 17.02
N GLN A 283 -10.48 13.62 18.23
CA GLN A 283 -11.25 13.51 19.48
C GLN A 283 -12.13 14.73 19.74
N ALA A 284 -11.58 15.93 19.54
CA ALA A 284 -12.29 17.19 19.79
C ALA A 284 -13.43 17.43 18.78
N ASN A 285 -13.26 17.03 17.52
CA ASN A 285 -14.26 17.23 16.47
C ASN A 285 -15.48 16.30 16.61
N ALA A 286 -15.35 15.20 17.33
CA ALA A 286 -16.42 14.22 17.57
C ALA A 286 -17.19 14.44 18.89
N SER A 287 -16.77 15.40 19.71
CA SER A 287 -17.39 15.75 21.00
C SER A 287 -18.37 16.92 20.87
#